data_AF-A0A369QU39-F1
#
_entry.id   AF-A0A369QU39-F1
#
_cell.length_a   1.000
_cell.length_b   1.000
_cell.length_c   1.000
_cell.angle_alpha   90.00
_cell.angle_beta   90.00
_cell.angle_gamma   90.00
#
_symmetry.space_group_name_H-M   'P 1'
#
loop_
_entity.id
_entity.type
_entity.pdbx_description
1 polymer ?
#
loop_
_entity_poly.entity_id
_entity_poly.type
_entity_poly.pdbx_seq_one_letter_code
_entity_poly.pdbx_strand_id
1 'polypeptide(L)'
;DRTAHGPSATLRRSGRARLLGEGWDAAGTRVATLMETPEPYALTARTALAIARRVAAGEAPAGYHTPATAFGPDLALDFAGVRRTDL
;
A
#
# COMPACT_ATOMS: atom_id res chain seq x y z
N ASP A 1 13.57 29.34 -6.10
CA ASP A 1 13.33 28.00 -6.69
C ASP A 1 13.34 26.96 -5.56
N ARG A 2 12.61 25.85 -5.69
CA ARG A 2 12.59 24.74 -4.72
C ARG A 2 12.29 23.40 -5.41
N THR A 3 13.14 23.05 -6.35
CA THR A 3 13.16 21.75 -7.04
C THR A 3 13.22 20.59 -6.03
N ALA A 4 12.14 19.81 -5.97
CA ALA A 4 12.06 18.64 -5.10
C ALA A 4 12.85 17.48 -5.73
N HIS A 5 14.13 17.33 -5.36
CA HIS A 5 14.90 16.16 -5.73
C HIS A 5 14.26 14.88 -5.15
N GLY A 6 13.98 13.91 -6.02
CA GLY A 6 13.44 12.61 -5.61
C GLY A 6 14.41 11.83 -4.71
N PRO A 7 13.92 10.80 -3.98
CA PRO A 7 14.73 10.09 -2.99
C PRO A 7 16.01 9.50 -3.59
N SER A 8 17.10 9.70 -2.84
CA SER A 8 18.44 9.25 -3.23
C SER A 8 18.48 7.74 -3.49
N ALA A 9 19.45 7.28 -4.28
CA ALA A 9 19.60 5.85 -4.56
C ALA A 9 19.76 5.00 -3.28
N THR A 10 20.26 5.58 -2.18
CA THR A 10 20.35 4.90 -0.88
C THR A 10 19.00 4.85 -0.17
N LEU A 11 18.25 5.96 -0.12
CA LEU A 11 16.88 5.96 0.42
C LEU A 11 16.00 4.95 -0.34
N ARG A 12 16.12 4.89 -1.67
CA ARG A 12 15.43 3.92 -2.53
C ARG A 12 15.85 2.44 -2.35
N ARG A 13 16.87 2.14 -1.55
CA ARG A 13 17.31 0.76 -1.22
C ARG A 13 16.92 0.32 0.20
N SER A 14 16.95 1.22 1.18
CA SER A 14 16.77 0.87 2.60
C SER A 14 15.62 1.60 3.29
N GLY A 15 14.90 2.48 2.58
CA GLY A 15 13.72 3.15 3.11
C GLY A 15 12.59 2.17 3.46
N ARG A 16 11.76 2.59 4.41
CA ARG A 16 10.53 1.93 4.87
C ARG A 16 9.51 3.01 5.17
N ALA A 17 8.22 2.72 5.01
CA ALA A 17 7.17 3.57 5.55
C ALA A 17 6.40 2.86 6.66
N ARG A 18 5.75 3.66 7.50
CA ARG A 18 4.82 3.24 8.54
C ARG A 18 3.53 4.03 8.36
N LEU A 19 2.40 3.34 8.35
CA LEU A 19 1.08 3.92 8.20
C LEU A 19 0.25 3.47 9.39
N LEU A 20 -0.23 4.42 10.19
CA LEU A 20 -1.20 4.16 11.25
C LEU A 20 -2.59 4.46 10.70
N GLY A 21 -3.42 3.42 10.58
CA GLY A 21 -4.85 3.56 10.34
C GLY A 21 -5.58 3.51 11.68
N GLU A 22 -6.47 4.46 11.92
CA GLU A 22 -7.26 4.55 13.16
C GLU A 22 -8.72 4.80 12.80
N GLY A 23 -9.64 4.29 13.62
CA GLY A 23 -11.07 4.54 13.52
C GLY A 23 -11.73 4.49 14.88
N TRP A 24 -12.75 5.30 15.09
CA TRP A 24 -13.46 5.38 16.37
C TRP A 24 -14.94 5.70 16.17
N ASP A 25 -15.78 5.24 17.11
CA ASP A 25 -17.21 5.51 17.13
C ASP A 25 -17.60 6.67 18.07
N ALA A 26 -18.89 6.98 18.14
CA ALA A 26 -19.43 8.02 19.01
C ALA A 26 -19.52 7.62 20.51
N ALA A 27 -19.27 6.35 20.85
CA ALA A 27 -19.18 5.86 22.22
C ALA A 27 -17.73 5.86 22.76
N GLY A 28 -16.75 6.13 21.89
CA GLY A 28 -15.32 6.15 22.23
C GLY A 28 -14.62 4.81 22.00
N THR A 29 -15.27 3.82 21.38
CA THR A 29 -14.61 2.58 20.94
C THR A 29 -13.59 2.96 19.86
N ARG A 30 -12.31 2.64 20.05
CA ARG A 30 -11.24 2.86 19.07
C ARG A 30 -10.71 1.52 18.56
N VAL A 31 -10.52 1.43 17.25
CA VAL A 31 -9.68 0.42 16.58
C VAL A 31 -8.48 1.11 15.93
N ALA A 32 -7.33 0.44 15.90
CA ALA A 32 -6.18 0.91 15.16
C ALA A 32 -5.34 -0.22 14.57
N THR A 33 -4.58 0.11 13.55
CA THR A 33 -3.77 -0.82 12.77
C THR A 33 -2.50 -0.13 12.28
N LEU A 34 -1.33 -0.70 12.60
CA LEU A 34 -0.05 -0.30 12.02
C LEU A 34 0.25 -1.17 10.79
N MET A 35 0.44 -0.53 9.65
CA MET A 35 1.06 -1.14 8.48
C MET A 35 2.52 -0.69 8.36
N GLU A 36 3.44 -1.65 8.21
CA GLU A 36 4.83 -1.39 7.85
C GLU A 36 5.10 -1.84 6.42
N THR A 37 5.89 -1.08 5.67
CA THR A 37 6.19 -1.38 4.26
C THR A 37 7.68 -1.31 3.95
N PRO A 38 8.12 -1.91 2.83
CA PRO A 38 9.40 -1.59 2.18
C PRO A 38 9.41 -0.15 1.66
N GLU A 39 10.44 0.20 0.90
CA GLU A 39 10.57 1.55 0.33
C GLU A 39 9.36 1.90 -0.57
N PRO A 40 8.69 3.05 -0.33
CA PRO A 40 7.35 3.29 -0.88
C PRO A 40 7.33 3.50 -2.40
N TYR A 41 8.37 4.06 -3.01
CA TYR A 41 8.42 4.22 -4.48
C TYR A 41 8.66 2.86 -5.16
N ALA A 42 9.57 2.05 -4.62
CA ALA A 42 9.81 0.68 -5.08
C ALA A 42 8.57 -0.23 -4.87
N LEU A 43 7.84 -0.07 -3.76
CA LEU A 43 6.58 -0.77 -3.54
C LEU A 43 5.52 -0.32 -4.56
N THR A 44 5.34 0.99 -4.76
CA THR A 44 4.35 1.54 -5.71
C THR A 44 4.59 1.05 -7.14
N ALA A 45 5.85 1.00 -7.59
CA ALA A 45 6.18 0.45 -8.91
C ALA A 45 5.86 -1.05 -9.02
N ARG A 46 6.09 -1.83 -7.94
CA ARG A 46 5.79 -3.26 -7.89
C ARG A 46 4.29 -3.56 -7.82
N THR A 47 3.53 -2.80 -7.03
CA THR A 47 2.07 -2.96 -6.90
C THR A 47 1.35 -2.60 -8.20
N ALA A 48 1.72 -1.47 -8.84
CA ALA A 48 1.16 -1.06 -10.12
C ALA A 48 1.39 -2.11 -11.22
N LEU A 49 2.62 -2.65 -11.34
CA LEU A 49 2.94 -3.69 -12.33
C LEU A 49 2.23 -5.02 -12.05
N ALA A 50 2.07 -5.40 -10.77
CA ALA A 50 1.33 -6.61 -10.40
C ALA A 50 -0.17 -6.46 -10.72
N ILE A 51 -0.78 -5.33 -10.36
CA ILE A 51 -2.19 -5.01 -10.67
C ILE A 51 -2.41 -5.01 -12.18
N ALA A 52 -1.55 -4.34 -12.95
CA ALA A 52 -1.66 -4.29 -14.41
C ALA A 52 -1.61 -5.70 -15.06
N ARG A 53 -0.83 -6.62 -14.49
CA ARG A 53 -0.79 -8.03 -14.94
C ARG A 53 -2.08 -8.78 -14.61
N ARG A 54 -2.62 -8.65 -13.39
CA ARG A 54 -3.90 -9.25 -13.00
C ARG A 54 -5.05 -8.75 -13.89
N VAL A 55 -5.09 -7.45 -14.17
CA VAL A 55 -6.06 -6.84 -15.11
C VAL A 55 -5.89 -7.43 -16.52
N ALA A 56 -4.67 -7.51 -17.05
CA ALA A 56 -4.40 -8.08 -18.38
C ALA A 56 -4.68 -9.59 -18.48
N ALA A 57 -4.67 -10.32 -17.36
CA ALA A 57 -5.06 -11.73 -17.27
C ALA A 57 -6.58 -11.94 -17.11
N GLY A 58 -7.38 -10.88 -16.98
CA GLY A 58 -8.83 -10.96 -16.76
C GLY A 58 -9.24 -11.25 -15.31
N GLU A 59 -8.31 -11.14 -14.35
CA GLU A 59 -8.58 -11.37 -12.92
C GLU A 59 -9.31 -10.20 -12.22
N ALA A 60 -9.51 -9.08 -12.92
CA ALA A 60 -10.13 -7.87 -12.38
C ALA A 60 -11.61 -7.76 -12.82
N PRO A 61 -12.53 -7.34 -11.93
CA PRO A 61 -13.90 -7.03 -12.31
C PRO A 61 -13.99 -5.90 -13.35
N ALA A 62 -15.04 -5.94 -14.19
CA ALA A 62 -15.26 -4.95 -15.24
C ALA A 62 -15.82 -3.62 -14.68
N GLY A 63 -15.05 -2.54 -14.81
CA GLY A 63 -15.46 -1.19 -14.39
C GLY A 63 -14.30 -0.37 -13.86
N TYR A 64 -14.61 0.66 -13.07
CA TYR A 64 -13.63 1.42 -12.29
C TYR A 64 -13.61 0.92 -10.85
N HIS A 65 -12.46 0.41 -10.40
CA HIS A 65 -12.27 -0.18 -9.08
C HIS A 65 -11.08 0.45 -8.36
N THR A 66 -11.14 0.49 -7.04
CA THR A 66 -9.92 0.65 -6.23
C THR A 66 -9.23 -0.71 -6.12
N PRO A 67 -7.94 -0.79 -5.77
CA PRO A 67 -7.28 -2.08 -5.61
C PRO A 67 -8.00 -3.00 -4.59
N ALA A 68 -8.60 -2.40 -3.55
CA ALA A 68 -9.39 -3.12 -2.55
C ALA A 68 -10.73 -3.65 -3.08
N THR A 69 -11.40 -2.94 -3.99
CA THR A 69 -12.67 -3.41 -4.60
C THR A 69 -12.47 -4.27 -5.86
N ALA A 70 -11.24 -4.40 -6.35
CA ALA A 70 -10.88 -5.34 -7.42
C ALA A 70 -10.31 -6.67 -6.89
N PHE A 71 -9.46 -6.63 -5.86
CA PHE A 71 -8.67 -7.79 -5.40
C PHE A 71 -8.76 -8.05 -3.88
N GLY A 72 -9.67 -7.38 -3.18
CA GLY A 72 -9.83 -7.50 -1.72
C GLY A 72 -8.94 -6.55 -0.91
N PRO A 73 -9.29 -6.27 0.36
CA PRO A 73 -8.61 -5.28 1.20
C PRO A 73 -7.16 -5.68 1.55
N ASP A 74 -6.85 -6.97 1.50
CA ASP A 74 -5.57 -7.53 1.91
C ASP A 74 -4.51 -7.60 0.81
N LEU A 75 -4.81 -7.13 -0.41
CA LEU A 75 -3.89 -7.10 -1.56
C LEU A 75 -2.49 -6.55 -1.21
N ALA A 76 -2.40 -5.56 -0.31
CA ALA A 76 -1.12 -4.99 0.11
C ALA A 76 -0.18 -6.02 0.79
N LEU A 77 -0.74 -7.06 1.40
CA LEU A 77 -0.02 -8.10 2.14
C LEU A 77 0.64 -9.14 1.21
N ASP A 78 0.19 -9.26 -0.04
CA ASP A 78 0.84 -10.09 -1.09
C ASP A 78 2.30 -9.65 -1.36
N PHE A 79 2.65 -8.41 -1.01
CA PHE A 79 3.93 -7.80 -1.38
C PHE A 79 4.98 -8.03 -0.31
N ALA A 80 5.92 -8.94 -0.61
CA ALA A 80 7.02 -9.34 0.28
C ALA A 80 7.69 -8.16 1.00
N GLY A 81 7.57 -8.14 2.33
CA GLY A 81 8.10 -7.12 3.23
C GLY A 81 7.06 -6.11 3.73
N VAL A 82 5.83 -6.12 3.22
CA VAL A 82 4.68 -5.47 3.85
C VAL A 82 4.20 -6.32 5.04
N ARG A 83 3.81 -5.67 6.13
CA ARG A 83 3.24 -6.28 7.34
C ARG A 83 2.10 -5.41 7.88
N ARG A 84 1.12 -6.03 8.51
CA ARG A 84 0.02 -5.36 9.23
C ARG A 84 -0.11 -5.94 10.64
N THR A 85 -0.32 -5.07 11.62
CA THR A 85 -0.49 -5.41 13.04
C THR A 85 -1.62 -4.55 13.60
N ASP A 86 -2.67 -5.17 14.12
CA ASP A 86 -3.77 -4.45 14.80
C ASP A 86 -3.39 -4.11 16.26
N LEU A 87 -3.93 -3.01 16.79
CA LEU A 87 -3.45 -2.29 17.98
C LEU A 87 -4.56 -1.89 18.99
#